data_AF-A0A1N6NAI7-F1
#
_entry.id   AF-A0A1N6NAI7-F1
#
_cell.length_a   1.000
_cell.length_b   1.000
_cell.length_c   1.000
_cell.angle_alpha   90.00
_cell.angle_beta   90.00
_cell.angle_gamma   90.00
#
_symmetry.space_group_name_H-M   'P 1'
#
loop_
_entity.id
_entity.type
_entity.pdbx_description
1 polymer ?
#
loop_
_entity_poly.entity_id
_entity_poly.type
_entity_poly.pdbx_seq_one_letter_code
_entity_poly.pdbx_strand_id
1 'polypeptide(L)'
;MKKLDALKARLAPGVMFRPLVERWAALSEKWSPKPAAKAESKPAPMLSGGELLLPVSVVSGLTLLVMISAMMVIFSAYEYRRLFNQHQVLVSQWDELQVEWGQYLLEQSVWSSHNRVETLAADQLEMVVPDTETIEIVRHEQR
;
A
#
# COMPACT_ATOMS: atom_id res chain seq x y z
N MET A 1 52.89 52.23 5.19
CA MET A 1 53.57 51.22 6.03
C MET A 1 54.65 51.85 6.93
N LYS A 2 54.29 52.79 7.83
CA LYS A 2 55.26 53.37 8.80
C LYS A 2 54.68 53.67 10.18
N LYS A 3 53.34 53.70 10.34
CA LYS A 3 52.69 53.92 11.64
C LYS A 3 52.46 52.65 12.46
N LEU A 4 52.51 51.45 11.86
CA LEU A 4 52.39 50.18 12.60
C LEU A 4 53.70 49.71 13.25
N ASP A 5 54.85 50.09 12.70
CA ASP A 5 56.16 49.67 13.24
C ASP A 5 56.50 50.42 14.53
N ALA A 6 56.09 51.69 14.62
CA ALA A 6 56.27 52.51 15.81
C ALA A 6 55.45 52.01 17.02
N LEU A 7 54.32 51.34 16.79
CA LEU A 7 53.48 50.80 17.87
C LEU A 7 53.94 49.41 18.32
N LYS A 8 54.55 48.62 17.41
CA LYS A 8 55.22 47.34 17.75
C LYS A 8 56.45 47.51 18.65
N ALA A 9 57.16 48.63 18.53
CA ALA A 9 58.33 48.91 19.36
C ALA A 9 57.99 49.21 20.84
N ARG A 10 56.74 49.58 21.15
CA ARG A 10 56.30 49.97 22.51
C ARG A 10 55.49 48.89 23.25
N LEU A 11 54.97 47.90 22.52
CA LEU A 11 54.55 46.60 23.07
C LEU A 11 55.62 45.57 22.75
N ALA A 12 56.75 45.62 23.46
CA ALA A 12 57.64 44.47 23.53
C ALA A 12 57.17 43.57 24.67
N PRO A 13 56.30 42.56 24.43
CA PRO A 13 56.10 41.53 25.43
C PRO A 13 57.47 40.89 25.69
N GLY A 14 57.82 40.75 26.96
CA GLY A 14 59.09 40.15 27.38
C GLY A 14 59.38 38.86 26.61
N VAL A 15 60.68 38.57 26.53
CA VAL A 15 61.34 37.44 25.81
C VAL A 15 60.60 36.09 25.92
N MET A 16 59.72 35.94 26.91
CA MET A 16 58.82 34.82 27.16
C MET A 16 57.83 34.49 26.02
N PHE A 17 57.37 35.46 25.20
CA PHE A 17 56.37 35.20 24.14
C PHE A 17 56.95 34.98 22.72
N ARG A 18 58.28 35.05 22.54
CA ARG A 18 58.97 34.72 21.27
C ARG A 18 58.58 33.35 20.68
N PRO A 19 58.52 32.23 21.43
CA PRO A 19 58.25 30.93 20.83
C PRO A 19 56.81 30.82 20.32
N LEU A 20 55.86 31.58 20.88
CA LEU A 20 54.48 31.56 20.42
C LEU A 20 54.33 32.30 19.09
N VAL A 21 54.98 33.46 18.94
CA VAL A 21 54.96 34.26 17.71
C VAL A 21 55.66 33.51 16.57
N GLU A 22 56.77 32.81 16.85
CA GLU A 22 57.45 31.97 15.87
C GLU A 22 56.58 30.76 15.45
N ARG A 23 55.88 30.13 16.40
CA ARG A 23 54.91 29.06 16.11
C ARG A 23 53.71 29.58 15.32
N TRP A 24 53.21 30.77 15.62
CA TRP A 24 52.10 31.39 14.90
C TRP A 24 52.52 31.81 13.48
N ALA A 25 53.75 32.31 13.32
CA ALA A 25 54.33 32.62 12.02
C ALA A 25 54.49 31.34 11.17
N ALA A 26 55.08 30.28 11.73
CA ALA A 26 55.20 28.98 11.05
C ALA A 26 53.83 28.36 10.72
N LEU A 27 52.84 28.49 11.60
CA LEU A 27 51.47 28.03 11.35
C LEU A 27 50.80 28.85 10.26
N SER A 28 51.03 30.16 10.23
CA SER A 28 50.49 31.06 9.21
C SER A 28 51.09 30.81 7.84
N GLU A 29 52.37 30.45 7.76
CA GLU A 29 53.02 30.05 6.51
C GLU A 29 52.50 28.71 6.02
N LYS A 30 52.33 27.74 6.93
CA LYS A 30 51.75 26.43 6.64
C LYS A 30 50.29 26.52 6.18
N TRP A 31 49.53 27.47 6.70
CA TRP A 31 48.13 27.71 6.34
C TRP A 31 47.95 28.86 5.34
N SER A 32 49.05 29.47 4.88
CA SER A 32 49.00 30.45 3.81
C SER A 32 48.66 29.70 2.54
N PRO A 33 47.54 29.99 1.87
CA PRO A 33 47.30 29.44 0.56
C PRO A 33 48.48 29.87 -0.32
N LYS A 34 49.22 28.89 -0.85
CA LYS A 34 50.31 29.12 -1.80
C LYS A 34 49.77 30.10 -2.86
N PRO A 35 50.41 31.27 -3.07
CA PRO A 35 49.87 32.26 -4.00
C PRO A 35 49.69 31.52 -5.31
N ALA A 36 48.44 31.46 -5.78
CA ALA A 36 48.00 30.55 -6.83
C ALA A 36 49.02 30.59 -7.97
N ALA A 37 49.93 29.61 -7.96
CA ALA A 37 51.00 29.51 -8.92
C ALA A 37 50.29 29.12 -10.19
N LYS A 38 49.86 30.16 -10.93
CA LYS A 38 49.05 30.17 -12.13
C LYS A 38 48.18 28.92 -12.16
N ALA A 39 47.03 28.97 -11.48
CA ALA A 39 46.03 27.94 -11.63
C ALA A 39 45.80 27.79 -13.14
N GLU A 40 46.43 26.79 -13.75
CA GLU A 40 45.94 26.18 -14.95
C GLU A 40 44.59 25.65 -14.51
N SER A 41 43.57 26.51 -14.63
CA SER A 41 42.20 26.11 -14.70
C SER A 41 42.15 25.22 -15.93
N LYS A 42 42.47 23.93 -15.76
CA LYS A 42 42.03 22.89 -16.67
C LYS A 42 40.56 23.20 -16.83
N PRO A 43 40.09 23.62 -18.03
CA PRO A 43 38.71 24.03 -18.17
C PRO A 43 37.90 22.83 -17.65
N ALA A 44 37.06 23.06 -16.64
CA ALA A 44 36.05 22.08 -16.29
C ALA A 44 35.42 21.67 -17.63
N PRO A 45 35.32 20.37 -17.94
CA PRO A 45 34.82 19.95 -19.24
C PRO A 45 33.53 20.71 -19.44
N MET A 46 33.54 21.61 -20.44
CA MET A 46 32.36 22.36 -20.80
C MET A 46 31.42 21.28 -21.29
N LEU A 47 30.50 20.85 -20.41
CA LEU A 47 29.53 19.81 -20.69
C LEU A 47 28.78 20.29 -21.93
N SER A 48 29.18 19.73 -23.06
CA SER A 48 28.67 20.14 -24.36
C SER A 48 27.19 19.77 -24.38
N GLY A 49 26.36 20.58 -25.04
CA GLY A 49 24.92 20.34 -25.10
C GLY A 49 24.56 18.90 -25.50
N GLY A 50 25.41 18.23 -26.28
CA GLY A 50 25.26 16.83 -26.68
C GLY A 50 25.38 15.80 -25.54
N GLU A 51 26.15 16.05 -24.48
CA GLU A 51 26.31 15.11 -23.35
C GLU A 51 25.13 15.16 -22.37
N LEU A 52 24.33 16.24 -22.40
CA LEU A 52 23.13 16.42 -21.57
C LEU A 52 21.87 15.82 -22.21
N LEU A 53 21.84 15.60 -23.53
CA LEU A 53 20.67 15.06 -24.22
C LEU A 53 20.32 13.65 -23.76
N LEU A 54 21.32 12.80 -23.54
CA LEU A 54 21.12 11.42 -23.06
C LEU A 54 20.48 11.37 -21.66
N PRO A 55 21.03 12.00 -20.60
CA PRO A 55 20.40 11.95 -19.28
C PRO A 55 19.04 12.67 -19.24
N VAL A 56 18.89 13.79 -19.95
CA VAL A 56 17.62 14.54 -19.98
C VAL A 56 16.52 13.72 -20.66
N SER A 57 16.83 13.06 -21.79
CA SER A 57 15.86 12.19 -22.47
C SER A 57 15.44 11.00 -21.59
N VAL A 58 16.37 10.37 -20.88
CA VAL A 58 16.07 9.29 -19.93
C VAL A 58 15.16 9.77 -18.79
N VAL A 59 15.48 10.91 -18.16
CA VAL A 59 14.66 11.46 -17.07
C VAL A 59 13.28 11.86 -17.57
N SER A 60 13.21 12.48 -18.75
CA SER A 60 11.93 12.84 -19.37
C SER A 60 11.09 11.60 -19.69
N GLY A 61 11.69 10.55 -20.24
CA GLY A 61 11.03 9.27 -20.53
C GLY A 61 10.52 8.58 -19.26
N LEU A 62 11.33 8.55 -18.20
CA LEU A 62 10.91 8.00 -16.91
C LEU A 62 9.73 8.78 -16.32
N THR A 63 9.78 10.11 -16.41
CA THR A 63 8.69 10.98 -15.93
C THR A 63 7.39 10.67 -16.68
N LEU A 64 7.45 10.55 -18.01
CA LEU A 64 6.28 10.19 -18.82
C LEU A 64 5.77 8.78 -18.48
N LEU A 65 6.67 7.81 -18.28
CA LEU A 65 6.31 6.45 -17.90
C LEU A 65 5.56 6.42 -16.56
N VAL A 66 6.03 7.17 -15.57
CA VAL A 66 5.37 7.30 -14.25
C VAL A 66 4.01 7.97 -14.39
N MET A 67 3.88 9.02 -15.21
CA MET A 67 2.59 9.67 -15.47
C MET A 67 1.58 8.71 -16.11
N ILE A 68 2.01 7.92 -17.10
CA ILE A 68 1.17 6.91 -17.75
C ILE A 68 0.78 5.84 -16.74
N SER A 69 1.72 5.36 -15.92
CA SER A 69 1.45 4.39 -14.87
C SER A 69 0.41 4.91 -13.87
N ALA A 70 0.55 6.15 -13.40
CA ALA A 70 -0.42 6.77 -12.50
C ALA A 70 -1.83 6.82 -13.11
N MET A 71 -1.93 7.23 -14.38
CA MET A 71 -3.21 7.25 -15.10
C MET A 71 -3.82 5.85 -15.22
N MET A 72 -2.99 4.85 -15.52
CA MET A 72 -3.43 3.46 -15.68
C MET A 72 -3.92 2.86 -14.36
N VAL A 73 -3.27 3.19 -13.24
CA VAL A 73 -3.72 2.78 -11.90
C VAL A 73 -5.07 3.40 -11.57
N ILE A 74 -5.27 4.70 -11.83
CA ILE A 74 -6.55 5.38 -11.60
C ILE A 74 -7.65 4.74 -12.45
N PHE A 75 -7.37 4.50 -13.72
CA PHE A 75 -8.31 3.85 -14.64
C PHE A 75 -8.69 2.44 -14.16
N SER A 76 -7.71 1.65 -13.71
CA SER A 76 -7.95 0.32 -13.15
C SER A 76 -8.85 0.36 -11.92
N ALA A 77 -8.63 1.31 -11.00
CA ALA A 77 -9.47 1.47 -9.81
C ALA A 77 -10.90 1.89 -10.17
N TYR A 78 -11.07 2.77 -11.17
CA TYR A 78 -12.38 3.18 -11.67
C TYR A 78 -13.14 1.98 -12.27
N GLU A 79 -12.49 1.23 -13.16
CA GLU A 79 -13.11 0.07 -13.80
C GLU A 79 -13.44 -1.02 -12.78
N TYR A 80 -12.54 -1.28 -11.82
CA TYR A 80 -12.81 -2.19 -10.71
C TYR A 80 -14.08 -1.78 -9.95
N ARG A 81 -14.21 -0.50 -9.57
CA ARG A 81 -15.39 -0.03 -8.85
C ARG A 81 -16.66 -0.15 -9.67
N ARG A 82 -16.59 0.08 -10.99
CA ARG A 82 -17.71 -0.09 -11.91
C ARG A 82 -18.16 -1.55 -12.00
N LEU A 83 -17.24 -2.48 -12.24
CA LEU A 83 -17.54 -3.92 -12.32
C LEU A 83 -18.04 -4.46 -10.97
N PHE A 84 -17.42 -4.02 -9.87
CA PHE A 84 -17.84 -4.40 -8.53
C PHE A 84 -19.28 -3.98 -8.26
N ASN A 85 -19.68 -2.75 -8.60
CA ASN A 85 -21.06 -2.32 -8.45
C ASN A 85 -22.04 -3.19 -9.24
N GLN A 86 -21.70 -3.58 -10.47
CA GLN A 86 -22.55 -4.48 -11.27
C GLN A 86 -22.68 -5.86 -10.60
N HIS A 87 -21.57 -6.41 -10.11
CA HIS A 87 -21.59 -7.67 -9.38
C HIS A 87 -22.44 -7.58 -8.10
N GLN A 88 -22.31 -6.50 -7.33
CA GLN A 88 -23.11 -6.27 -6.12
C GLN A 88 -24.61 -6.23 -6.42
N VAL A 89 -25.03 -5.64 -7.54
CA VAL A 89 -26.44 -5.63 -7.97
C VAL A 89 -26.95 -7.05 -8.27
N LEU A 90 -26.15 -7.87 -8.96
CA LEU A 90 -26.52 -9.26 -9.24
C LEU A 90 -26.61 -10.08 -7.95
N VAL A 91 -25.65 -9.89 -7.03
CA VAL A 91 -25.67 -10.56 -5.73
C VAL A 91 -26.91 -10.15 -4.93
N SER A 92 -27.26 -8.87 -4.90
CA SER A 92 -28.45 -8.43 -4.18
C SER A 92 -29.74 -9.02 -4.75
N GLN A 93 -29.84 -9.16 -6.08
CA GLN A 93 -30.98 -9.83 -6.72
C GLN A 93 -31.04 -11.31 -6.37
N TRP A 94 -29.89 -11.98 -6.32
CA TRP A 94 -29.82 -13.38 -5.92
C TRP A 94 -30.21 -13.58 -4.46
N ASP A 95 -29.75 -12.70 -3.57
CA ASP A 95 -30.11 -12.73 -2.15
C ASP A 95 -31.62 -12.54 -1.95
N GLU A 96 -32.24 -11.59 -2.68
CA GLU A 96 -33.69 -11.36 -2.65
C GLU A 96 -34.46 -12.62 -3.09
N LEU A 97 -34.07 -13.24 -4.20
CA LEU A 97 -34.69 -14.47 -4.69
C LEU A 97 -34.51 -15.64 -3.71
N GLN A 98 -33.37 -15.70 -3.00
CA GLN A 98 -33.13 -16.75 -2.02
C GLN A 98 -34.00 -16.58 -0.77
N VAL A 99 -34.33 -15.35 -0.39
CA VAL A 99 -35.31 -15.07 0.68
C VAL A 99 -36.69 -15.57 0.26
N GLU A 100 -37.15 -15.22 -0.94
CA GLU A 100 -38.45 -15.68 -1.46
C GLU A 100 -38.52 -17.20 -1.55
N TRP A 101 -37.46 -17.84 -2.07
CA TRP A 101 -37.39 -19.29 -2.14
C TRP A 101 -37.41 -19.95 -0.76
N GLY A 102 -36.70 -19.36 0.22
CA GLY A 102 -36.74 -19.81 1.60
C GLY A 102 -38.15 -19.73 2.20
N GLN A 103 -38.88 -18.66 1.91
CA GLN A 103 -40.28 -18.52 2.32
C GLN A 103 -41.15 -19.62 1.69
N TYR A 104 -41.05 -19.85 0.38
CA TYR A 104 -41.79 -20.92 -0.29
C TYR A 104 -41.45 -22.31 0.27
N LEU A 105 -40.19 -22.56 0.60
CA LEU A 105 -39.78 -23.83 1.18
C LEU A 105 -40.38 -24.03 2.57
N LEU A 106 -40.45 -22.98 3.39
CA LEU A 106 -41.12 -23.02 4.69
C LEU A 106 -42.62 -23.28 4.53
N GLU A 107 -43.28 -22.58 3.61
CA GLU A 107 -44.69 -22.81 3.27
C GLU A 107 -44.92 -24.27 2.84
N GLN A 108 -44.07 -24.81 1.97
CA GLN A 108 -44.15 -26.21 1.52
C GLN A 108 -43.87 -27.21 2.65
N SER A 109 -42.90 -26.93 3.52
CA SER A 109 -42.55 -27.82 4.63
C SER A 109 -43.71 -28.02 5.61
N VAL A 110 -44.54 -26.98 5.80
CA VAL A 110 -45.77 -27.05 6.61
C VAL A 110 -46.81 -27.98 5.98
N TRP A 111 -46.91 -28.01 4.65
CA TRP A 111 -47.90 -28.82 3.93
C TRP A 111 -47.45 -30.28 3.72
N SER A 112 -46.13 -30.49 3.65
CA SER A 112 -45.54 -31.82 3.52
C SER A 112 -45.54 -32.62 4.83
N SER A 113 -45.77 -31.98 5.98
CA SER A 113 -45.44 -32.58 7.27
C SER A 113 -46.45 -33.56 7.85
N HIS A 114 -47.64 -33.81 7.28
CA HIS A 114 -48.50 -35.02 7.51
C HIS A 114 -49.97 -34.83 7.09
N ASN A 115 -50.48 -33.60 7.01
CA ASN A 115 -51.93 -33.37 6.97
C ASN A 115 -52.63 -33.97 5.74
N ARG A 116 -52.05 -33.87 4.54
CA ARG A 116 -52.70 -34.35 3.31
C ARG A 116 -52.73 -35.87 3.18
N VAL A 117 -51.70 -36.56 3.68
CA VAL A 117 -51.65 -38.02 3.66
C VAL A 117 -52.55 -38.60 4.75
N GLU A 118 -52.56 -38.01 5.95
CA GLU A 118 -53.50 -38.38 7.02
C GLU A 118 -54.96 -38.18 6.61
N THR A 119 -55.30 -37.03 6.02
CA THR A 119 -56.68 -36.75 5.59
C THR A 119 -57.12 -37.73 4.49
N LEU A 120 -56.26 -38.02 3.51
CA LEU A 120 -56.58 -39.01 2.48
C LEU A 120 -56.70 -40.44 3.04
N ALA A 121 -55.88 -40.81 4.04
CA ALA A 121 -55.97 -42.11 4.69
C ALA A 121 -57.23 -42.25 5.57
N ALA A 122 -57.62 -41.18 6.27
CA ALA A 122 -58.85 -41.15 7.04
C ALA A 122 -60.09 -41.18 6.13
N ASP A 123 -60.11 -40.38 5.06
CA ASP A 123 -61.31 -40.23 4.21
C ASP A 123 -61.48 -41.35 3.18
N GLN A 124 -60.41 -41.84 2.55
CA GLN A 124 -60.53 -42.86 1.48
C GLN A 124 -60.35 -44.29 1.98
N LEU A 125 -59.60 -44.47 3.06
CA LEU A 125 -59.28 -45.79 3.61
C LEU A 125 -59.96 -46.04 4.96
N GLU A 126 -60.78 -45.09 5.45
CA GLU A 126 -61.45 -45.14 6.76
C GLU A 126 -60.47 -45.47 7.91
N MET A 127 -59.19 -45.07 7.76
CA MET A 127 -58.17 -45.38 8.75
C MET A 127 -58.38 -44.55 10.02
N VAL A 128 -58.51 -45.23 11.14
CA VAL A 128 -58.59 -44.63 12.48
C VAL A 128 -57.30 -44.87 13.24
N VAL A 129 -56.92 -43.94 14.12
CA VAL A 129 -55.77 -44.13 15.00
C VAL A 129 -56.12 -45.23 16.02
N PRO A 130 -55.39 -46.36 16.03
CA PRO A 130 -55.71 -47.48 16.91
C PRO A 130 -55.41 -47.14 18.37
N ASP A 131 -56.25 -47.63 19.28
CA ASP A 131 -56.02 -47.51 20.72
C ASP A 131 -54.91 -48.46 21.19
N THR A 132 -54.28 -48.14 22.32
CA THR A 132 -53.10 -48.81 22.87
C THR A 132 -53.31 -50.32 23.07
N GLU A 133 -54.56 -50.75 23.29
CA GLU A 133 -54.94 -52.15 23.49
C GLU A 133 -55.00 -52.97 22.19
N THR A 134 -55.05 -52.33 21.02
CA THR A 134 -55.21 -53.00 19.72
C THR A 134 -53.88 -53.16 18.95
N ILE A 135 -52.77 -52.77 19.56
CA ILE A 135 -51.44 -52.81 18.94
C ILE A 135 -50.81 -54.19 19.18
N GLU A 136 -50.80 -55.05 18.16
CA GLU A 136 -50.06 -56.32 18.19
C GLU A 136 -48.66 -56.17 17.55
N ILE A 137 -47.62 -56.48 18.32
CA ILE A 137 -46.23 -56.45 17.84
C ILE A 137 -45.82 -57.85 17.38
N VAL A 138 -45.77 -58.04 16.06
CA VAL A 138 -45.31 -59.29 15.46
C VAL A 138 -43.78 -59.31 15.43
N ARG A 139 -43.17 -60.17 16.24
CA ARG A 139 -41.71 -60.35 16.28
C ARG A 139 -41.31 -61.32 15.16
N HIS A 140 -40.66 -60.82 14.12
CA HIS A 140 -40.08 -61.69 13.10
C HIS A 140 -38.75 -62.25 13.60
N GLU A 141 -38.73 -63.53 13.95
CA GLU A 141 -37.49 -64.26 14.17
C GLU A 141 -36.84 -64.52 12.81
N GLN A 142 -35.76 -63.79 12.52
CA GLN A 142 -34.93 -64.04 11.35
C GLN A 142 -34.14 -65.32 11.59
N ARG A 143 -34.24 -66.24 10.62
CA ARG A 143 -33.49 -67.51 10.60
C ARG A 143 -32.40 -67.45 9.53
#